data_AF-A0A7C1DCN1-F1
#
_entry.id   AF-A0A7C1DCN1-F1
#
_cell.length_a   1.000
_cell.length_b   1.000
_cell.length_c   1.000
_cell.angle_alpha   90.00
_cell.angle_beta   90.00
_cell.angle_gamma   90.00
#
_symmetry.space_group_name_H-M   'P 1'
#
loop_
_entity.id
_entity.type
_entity.pdbx_description
1 polymer ?
#
loop_
_entity_poly.entity_id
_entity_poly.type
_entity_poly.pdbx_seq_one_letter_code
_entity_poly.pdbx_strand_id
1 'polypeptide(L)'
;MDTQKAQDILEEAKQNHISSLQLAGGEITHRPEFTAAVIRRALALKMKVHKPPTNCFIGQDRRAAAGFFKSLRECGYTSGFRISIDPYHNGKIPLSYISAFIKEYSEFFSPSSLTIGSCYYDKREIFSLYDRLIILLIQEGFKDVSYSPEKKRFLLDGSSIKFGIWKPTRPSWKPLEDSEVDLKILETTRACLGPKGMGYLWIEPSLDVRLCSCNGGMFNNCLLAGNLGKESLASIIAKARQNPLITILANEGPAGLRRELNREEPVLDVSKKYTHMCELCCEILNNKEFVSRLLDAPEEAD
;
A
#
# COMPACT_ATOMS: atom_id res chain seq x y z
N MET A 1 2.97 12.73 -13.86
CA MET A 1 1.51 12.73 -14.10
C MET A 1 0.85 14.00 -13.56
N ASP A 2 0.12 14.70 -14.43
CA ASP A 2 -0.75 15.81 -14.07
C ASP A 2 -2.16 15.34 -13.66
N THR A 3 -2.99 16.28 -13.19
CA THR A 3 -4.35 16.01 -12.71
C THR A 3 -5.28 15.49 -13.81
N GLN A 4 -5.21 16.04 -15.02
CA GLN A 4 -6.11 15.67 -16.10
C GLN A 4 -5.86 14.23 -16.52
N LYS A 5 -4.59 13.87 -16.74
CA LYS A 5 -4.22 12.49 -17.09
C LYS A 5 -4.64 11.49 -16.01
N ALA A 6 -4.51 11.85 -14.73
CA ALA A 6 -4.98 10.99 -13.64
C ALA A 6 -6.52 10.79 -13.68
N GLN A 7 -7.28 11.82 -14.05
CA GLN A 7 -8.74 11.73 -14.19
C GLN A 7 -9.14 10.90 -15.41
N ASP A 8 -8.46 11.05 -16.54
CA ASP A 8 -8.70 10.25 -17.75
C ASP A 8 -8.48 8.76 -17.48
N ILE A 9 -7.44 8.44 -16.69
CA ILE A 9 -7.17 7.06 -16.25
C ILE A 9 -8.31 6.51 -15.40
N LEU A 10 -8.96 7.33 -14.57
CA LEU A 10 -10.13 6.88 -13.78
C LEU A 10 -11.34 6.59 -14.67
N GLU A 11 -11.56 7.37 -15.73
CA GLU A 11 -12.61 7.07 -16.71
C GLU A 11 -12.37 5.72 -17.37
N GLU A 12 -11.16 5.52 -17.86
CA GLU A 12 -10.78 4.29 -18.54
C GLU A 12 -10.86 3.09 -17.58
N ALA A 13 -10.42 3.26 -16.34
CA ALA A 13 -10.56 2.26 -15.29
C ALA A 13 -12.04 1.90 -15.06
N LYS A 14 -12.92 2.90 -15.01
CA LYS A 14 -14.36 2.70 -14.85
C LYS A 14 -14.98 1.92 -16.02
N GLN A 15 -14.59 2.24 -17.25
CA GLN A 15 -15.01 1.53 -18.46
C GLN A 15 -14.55 0.06 -18.44
N ASN A 16 -13.41 -0.21 -17.83
CA ASN A 16 -12.87 -1.56 -17.63
C ASN A 16 -13.33 -2.23 -16.32
N HIS A 17 -14.45 -1.77 -15.74
CA HIS A 17 -15.07 -2.31 -14.53
C HIS A 17 -14.20 -2.27 -13.26
N ILE A 18 -13.16 -1.45 -13.22
CA ILE A 18 -12.41 -1.16 -12.01
C ILE A 18 -13.24 -0.16 -11.20
N SER A 19 -13.57 -0.53 -9.97
CA SER A 19 -14.55 0.18 -9.15
C SER A 19 -13.95 0.81 -7.89
N SER A 20 -12.64 0.71 -7.70
CA SER A 20 -11.96 1.29 -6.55
C SER A 20 -10.58 1.83 -6.90
N LEU A 21 -10.08 2.71 -6.05
CA LEU A 21 -8.71 3.23 -6.14
C LEU A 21 -8.12 3.43 -4.75
N GLN A 22 -6.80 3.45 -4.68
CA GLN A 22 -6.05 3.99 -3.55
C GLN A 22 -4.97 4.92 -4.10
N LEU A 23 -4.87 6.13 -3.55
CA LEU A 23 -3.72 7.00 -3.80
C LEU A 23 -2.59 6.57 -2.86
N ALA A 24 -1.41 6.33 -3.41
CA ALA A 24 -0.20 5.95 -2.68
C ALA A 24 1.04 6.50 -3.42
N GLY A 25 2.24 6.16 -2.95
CA GLY A 25 3.51 6.57 -3.57
C GLY A 25 4.43 7.20 -2.54
N GLY A 26 5.01 8.37 -2.88
CA GLY A 26 5.65 9.25 -1.90
C GLY A 26 4.63 9.78 -0.89
N GLU A 27 4.70 11.06 -0.55
CA GLU A 27 3.71 11.66 0.35
C GLU A 27 2.55 12.29 -0.42
N ILE A 28 1.34 11.72 -0.34
CA ILE A 28 0.17 12.20 -1.08
C ILE A 28 -0.24 13.62 -0.68
N THR A 29 0.07 14.03 0.55
CA THR A 29 -0.29 15.35 1.07
C THR A 29 0.72 16.44 0.68
N HIS A 30 1.80 16.11 -0.03
CA HIS A 30 2.65 17.10 -0.73
C HIS A 30 1.94 17.77 -1.92
N ARG A 31 0.90 17.13 -2.48
CA ARG A 31 0.13 17.66 -3.62
C ARG A 31 -1.37 17.66 -3.29
N PRO A 32 -1.81 18.44 -2.28
CA PRO A 32 -3.17 18.36 -1.76
C PRO A 32 -4.24 18.66 -2.82
N GLU A 33 -3.99 19.59 -3.74
CA GLU A 33 -4.92 19.96 -4.82
C GLU A 33 -5.09 18.81 -5.82
N PHE A 34 -3.98 18.16 -6.20
CA PHE A 34 -3.99 16.97 -7.06
C PHE A 34 -4.78 15.84 -6.38
N THR A 35 -4.46 15.52 -5.12
CA THR A 35 -5.13 14.45 -4.37
C THR A 35 -6.63 14.72 -4.25
N ALA A 36 -7.04 15.94 -3.89
CA ALA A 36 -8.45 16.33 -3.80
C ALA A 36 -9.17 16.24 -5.16
N ALA A 37 -8.53 16.68 -6.25
CA ALA A 37 -9.11 16.63 -7.59
C ALA A 37 -9.30 15.19 -8.09
N VAL A 38 -8.35 14.29 -7.82
CA VAL A 38 -8.46 12.87 -8.21
C VAL A 38 -9.54 12.17 -7.38
N ILE A 39 -9.60 12.41 -6.06
CA ILE A 39 -10.66 11.88 -5.20
C ILE A 39 -12.05 12.37 -5.64
N ARG A 40 -12.19 13.67 -5.95
CA ARG A 40 -13.44 14.24 -6.44
C ARG A 40 -13.91 13.53 -7.71
N ARG A 41 -13.01 13.30 -8.68
CA ARG A 41 -13.38 12.62 -9.92
C ARG A 41 -13.81 11.18 -9.67
N ALA A 42 -13.06 10.45 -8.84
CA ALA A 42 -13.40 9.08 -8.48
C ALA A 42 -14.78 8.95 -7.83
N LEU A 43 -15.11 9.85 -6.90
CA LEU A 43 -16.41 9.88 -6.26
C LEU A 43 -17.53 10.19 -7.27
N ALA A 44 -17.30 11.11 -8.21
CA ALA A 44 -18.24 11.37 -9.30
C ALA A 44 -18.48 10.13 -10.19
N LEU A 45 -17.45 9.30 -10.38
CA LEU A 45 -17.55 8.01 -11.08
C LEU A 45 -18.11 6.86 -10.21
N LYS A 46 -18.53 7.16 -8.99
CA LYS A 46 -19.00 6.18 -8.00
C LYS A 46 -17.95 5.09 -7.75
N MET A 47 -16.67 5.45 -7.75
CA MET A 47 -15.57 4.57 -7.38
C MET A 47 -15.31 4.65 -5.88
N LYS A 48 -15.01 3.51 -5.27
CA LYS A 48 -14.60 3.45 -3.86
C LYS A 48 -13.17 3.94 -3.69
N VAL A 49 -13.01 5.02 -2.94
CA VAL A 49 -11.68 5.54 -2.58
C VAL A 49 -11.22 4.89 -1.28
N HIS A 50 -10.22 4.03 -1.33
CA HIS A 50 -9.62 3.42 -0.15
C HIS A 50 -8.79 4.44 0.66
N LYS A 51 -8.59 4.16 1.96
CA LYS A 51 -7.81 5.02 2.86
C LYS A 51 -6.38 5.18 2.35
N PRO A 52 -5.97 6.35 1.88
CA PRO A 52 -4.64 6.51 1.34
C PRO A 52 -3.65 6.61 2.53
N PRO A 53 -2.46 5.99 2.44
CA PRO A 53 -1.42 6.13 3.45
C PRO A 53 -0.83 7.55 3.42
N THR A 54 -0.46 8.07 4.59
CA THR A 54 0.20 9.38 4.73
C THR A 54 1.10 9.38 5.96
N ASN A 55 2.21 10.07 5.88
CA ASN A 55 3.05 10.42 7.03
C ASN A 55 2.61 11.73 7.72
N CYS A 56 1.50 12.33 7.27
CA CYS A 56 0.94 13.58 7.76
C CYS A 56 1.80 14.84 7.53
N PHE A 57 2.67 14.86 6.52
CA PHE A 57 3.52 16.01 6.19
C PHE A 57 2.78 17.35 6.12
N ILE A 58 1.57 17.39 5.54
CA ILE A 58 0.77 18.63 5.45
C ILE A 58 0.44 19.24 6.82
N GLY A 59 0.50 18.46 7.90
CA GLY A 59 0.29 18.95 9.26
C GLY A 59 1.31 20.01 9.71
N GLN A 60 2.42 20.19 9.00
CA GLN A 60 3.34 21.31 9.25
C GLN A 60 2.72 22.69 8.97
N ASP A 61 1.73 22.74 8.06
CA ASP A 61 0.99 23.94 7.70
C ASP A 61 -0.50 23.68 7.93
N ARG A 62 -0.98 24.12 9.09
CA ARG A 62 -2.39 23.95 9.51
C ARG A 62 -3.37 24.57 8.53
N ARG A 63 -3.03 25.71 7.93
CA ARG A 63 -3.91 26.39 6.99
C ARG A 63 -4.05 25.56 5.71
N ALA A 64 -2.93 25.02 5.22
CA ALA A 64 -2.95 24.10 4.08
C ALA A 64 -3.73 22.81 4.41
N ALA A 65 -3.50 22.23 5.60
CA ALA A 65 -4.22 21.03 6.06
C ALA A 65 -5.74 21.27 6.15
N ALA A 66 -6.18 22.37 6.78
CA ALA A 66 -7.59 22.73 6.86
C ALA A 66 -8.22 22.96 5.48
N GLY A 67 -7.52 23.65 4.57
CA GLY A 67 -7.97 23.84 3.19
C GLY A 67 -8.12 22.52 2.42
N PHE A 68 -7.18 21.60 2.63
CA PHE A 68 -7.22 20.25 2.06
C PHE A 68 -8.41 19.45 2.59
N PHE A 69 -8.61 19.39 3.91
CA PHE A 69 -9.72 18.66 4.51
C PHE A 69 -11.09 19.24 4.17
N LYS A 70 -11.22 20.58 4.12
CA LYS A 70 -12.41 21.25 3.61
C LYS A 70 -12.73 20.80 2.19
N SER A 71 -11.74 20.81 1.30
CA SER A 71 -11.92 20.39 -0.10
C SER A 71 -12.37 18.93 -0.23
N LEU A 72 -11.85 18.04 0.63
CA LEU A 72 -12.27 16.63 0.69
C LEU A 72 -13.69 16.48 1.24
N ARG A 73 -14.06 17.27 2.24
CA ARG A 73 -15.40 17.25 2.83
C ARG A 73 -16.45 17.69 1.82
N GLU A 74 -16.16 18.75 1.07
CA GLU A 74 -17.02 19.30 0.02
C GLU A 74 -17.27 18.30 -1.13
N CYS A 75 -16.32 17.42 -1.43
CA CYS A 75 -16.51 16.38 -2.45
C CYS A 75 -17.12 15.07 -1.92
N GLY A 76 -17.48 15.02 -0.62
CA GLY A 76 -18.14 13.85 -0.01
C GLY A 76 -17.19 12.72 0.38
N TYR A 77 -15.89 12.99 0.54
CA TYR A 77 -14.94 11.99 1.00
C TYR A 77 -15.20 11.58 2.46
N THR A 78 -15.17 10.28 2.76
CA THR A 78 -15.48 9.76 4.11
C THR A 78 -14.53 8.65 4.59
N SER A 79 -13.65 8.15 3.73
CA SER A 79 -12.87 6.95 4.06
C SER A 79 -11.79 7.20 5.10
N GLY A 80 -11.28 8.43 5.22
CA GLY A 80 -10.20 8.80 6.12
C GLY A 80 -8.85 8.23 5.71
N PHE A 81 -7.83 8.46 6.54
CA PHE A 81 -6.43 8.19 6.19
C PHE A 81 -5.84 7.03 7.00
N ARG A 82 -4.76 6.45 6.46
CA ARG A 82 -3.87 5.55 7.21
C ARG A 82 -2.59 6.30 7.54
N ILE A 83 -2.46 6.71 8.80
CA ILE A 83 -1.33 7.47 9.33
C ILE A 83 -0.18 6.51 9.62
N SER A 84 0.99 6.79 9.07
CA SER A 84 2.22 6.04 9.37
C SER A 84 2.90 6.61 10.61
N ILE A 85 3.08 5.77 11.64
CA ILE A 85 3.79 6.13 12.87
C ILE A 85 4.78 5.02 13.21
N ASP A 86 6.05 5.24 12.95
CA ASP A 86 7.14 4.32 13.28
C ASP A 86 8.48 5.06 13.25
N PRO A 87 9.56 4.49 13.79
CA PRO A 87 10.86 5.15 13.84
C PRO A 87 11.40 5.59 12.47
N TYR A 88 11.05 4.89 11.38
CA TYR A 88 11.46 5.29 10.02
C TYR A 88 10.79 6.60 9.59
N HIS A 89 9.46 6.70 9.73
CA HIS A 89 8.74 7.91 9.37
C HIS A 89 9.06 9.04 10.35
N ASN A 90 9.06 8.76 11.66
CA ASN A 90 9.21 9.78 12.70
C ASN A 90 10.65 10.22 12.97
N GLY A 91 11.64 9.56 12.38
CA GLY A 91 13.00 10.09 12.25
C GLY A 91 13.11 11.25 11.25
N LYS A 92 12.10 11.43 10.36
CA LYS A 92 12.05 12.52 9.36
C LYS A 92 10.86 13.45 9.53
N ILE A 93 9.73 12.92 10.00
CA ILE A 93 8.47 13.65 10.17
C ILE A 93 8.14 13.77 11.66
N PRO A 94 8.21 14.99 12.23
CA PRO A 94 7.90 15.20 13.64
C PRO A 94 6.50 14.73 14.02
N LEU A 95 6.36 14.14 15.21
CA LEU A 95 5.04 13.76 15.75
C LEU A 95 4.08 14.96 15.88
N SER A 96 4.61 16.18 16.00
CA SER A 96 3.79 17.40 16.03
C SER A 96 3.04 17.65 14.71
N TYR A 97 3.57 17.18 13.57
CA TYR A 97 2.84 17.24 12.30
C TYR A 97 1.67 16.26 12.32
N ILE A 98 1.84 15.11 12.96
CA ILE A 98 0.78 14.11 13.12
C ILE A 98 -0.33 14.63 14.06
N SER A 99 0.03 15.22 15.20
CA SER A 99 -0.96 15.80 16.12
C SER A 99 -1.74 16.94 15.46
N ALA A 100 -1.05 17.86 14.78
CA ALA A 100 -1.69 18.93 14.02
C ALA A 100 -2.59 18.38 12.90
N PHE A 101 -2.14 17.39 12.14
CA PHE A 101 -2.97 16.73 11.13
C PHE A 101 -4.25 16.14 11.73
N ILE A 102 -4.16 15.42 12.85
CA ILE A 102 -5.32 14.82 13.51
C ILE A 102 -6.26 15.92 14.02
N LYS A 103 -5.72 17.00 14.59
CA LYS A 103 -6.50 18.15 15.06
C LYS A 103 -7.28 18.80 13.91
N GLU A 104 -6.59 19.21 12.84
CA GLU A 104 -7.25 19.83 11.69
C GLU A 104 -8.25 18.85 11.02
N TYR A 105 -7.93 17.55 10.96
CA TYR A 105 -8.84 16.53 10.43
C TYR A 105 -10.15 16.44 11.23
N SER A 106 -10.05 16.53 12.57
CA SER A 106 -11.19 16.37 13.47
C SER A 106 -12.27 17.46 13.33
N GLU A 107 -11.90 18.62 12.80
CA GLU A 107 -12.84 19.71 12.51
C GLU A 107 -13.78 19.40 11.33
N PHE A 108 -13.39 18.47 10.45
CA PHE A 108 -14.15 18.13 9.23
C PHE A 108 -14.68 16.69 9.22
N PHE A 109 -14.05 15.78 9.97
CA PHE A 109 -14.32 14.35 9.92
C PHE A 109 -14.22 13.70 11.31
N SER A 110 -14.93 12.59 11.52
CA SER A 110 -14.76 11.80 12.73
C SER A 110 -13.37 11.15 12.75
N PRO A 111 -12.58 11.29 13.84
CA PRO A 111 -11.29 10.60 13.99
C PRO A 111 -11.40 9.08 13.83
N SER A 112 -12.57 8.49 14.08
CA SER A 112 -12.79 7.03 13.91
C SER A 112 -12.58 6.49 12.50
N SER A 113 -12.61 7.36 11.50
CA SER A 113 -12.29 7.03 10.11
C SER A 113 -10.79 6.94 9.85
N LEU A 114 -9.94 7.46 10.74
CA LEU A 114 -8.50 7.28 10.67
C LEU A 114 -8.08 5.85 11.07
N THR A 115 -6.89 5.48 10.66
CA THR A 115 -6.17 4.30 11.14
C THR A 115 -4.71 4.65 11.32
N ILE A 116 -4.05 4.04 12.30
CA ILE A 116 -2.61 4.18 12.50
C ILE A 116 -1.92 2.88 12.08
N GLY A 117 -0.83 2.98 11.37
CA GLY A 117 -0.02 1.85 10.94
C GLY A 117 1.44 2.05 11.32
N SER A 118 2.03 1.02 11.92
CA SER A 118 3.41 1.04 12.38
C SER A 118 4.16 -0.19 11.89
N CYS A 119 5.27 0.05 11.19
CA CYS A 119 6.16 -0.99 10.69
C CYS A 119 7.52 -0.90 11.38
N TYR A 120 7.72 -1.66 12.45
CA TYR A 120 9.01 -1.71 13.12
C TYR A 120 9.20 -3.00 13.93
N TYR A 121 10.45 -3.43 14.09
CA TYR A 121 10.77 -4.67 14.78
C TYR A 121 10.62 -4.54 16.31
N ASP A 122 10.97 -3.38 16.88
CA ASP A 122 10.82 -3.12 18.31
C ASP A 122 9.50 -2.41 18.63
N LYS A 123 8.57 -3.16 19.24
CA LYS A 123 7.28 -2.63 19.68
C LYS A 123 7.41 -1.58 20.78
N ARG A 124 8.46 -1.64 21.61
CA ARG A 124 8.67 -0.67 22.70
C ARG A 124 8.93 0.73 22.14
N GLU A 125 9.71 0.83 21.06
CA GLU A 125 9.92 2.10 20.37
C GLU A 125 8.64 2.66 19.75
N ILE A 126 7.80 1.79 19.16
CA ILE A 126 6.48 2.21 18.65
C ILE A 126 5.61 2.75 19.77
N PHE A 127 5.51 2.05 20.90
CA PHE A 127 4.70 2.54 22.02
C PHE A 127 5.26 3.83 22.65
N SER A 128 6.58 3.99 22.68
CA SER A 128 7.20 5.28 23.06
C SER A 128 6.83 6.43 22.11
N LEU A 129 6.65 6.17 20.80
CA LEU A 129 6.11 7.17 19.87
C LEU A 129 4.64 7.48 20.19
N TYR A 130 3.84 6.47 20.56
CA TYR A 130 2.44 6.65 20.92
C TYR A 130 2.27 7.47 22.21
N ASP A 131 3.07 7.21 23.23
CA ASP A 131 3.07 7.97 24.49
C ASP A 131 3.38 9.46 24.22
N ARG A 132 4.37 9.74 23.37
CA ARG A 132 4.70 11.10 22.94
C ARG A 132 3.59 11.75 22.12
N LEU A 133 2.93 10.99 21.24
CA LEU A 133 1.79 11.49 20.47
C LEU A 133 0.62 11.89 21.37
N ILE A 134 0.33 11.13 22.44
CA ILE A 134 -0.72 11.50 23.41
C ILE A 134 -0.46 12.88 24.00
N ILE A 135 0.77 13.14 24.45
CA ILE A 135 1.15 14.44 25.04
C ILE A 135 0.87 15.57 24.05
N LEU A 136 1.26 15.38 22.78
CA LEU A 136 1.03 16.36 21.73
C LEU A 136 -0.45 16.54 21.42
N LEU A 137 -1.25 15.47 21.36
CA LEU A 137 -2.70 15.57 21.16
C LEU A 137 -3.39 16.33 22.31
N ILE A 138 -2.95 16.15 23.55
CA ILE A 138 -3.45 16.93 24.68
C ILE A 138 -3.11 18.42 24.50
N GLN A 139 -1.90 18.74 24.01
CA GLN A 139 -1.50 20.10 23.69
C GLN A 139 -2.30 20.71 22.52
N GLU A 140 -2.81 19.88 21.60
CA GLU A 140 -3.76 20.29 20.54
C GLU A 140 -5.18 20.56 21.05
N GLY A 141 -5.44 20.32 22.34
CA GLY A 141 -6.71 20.60 22.99
C GLY A 141 -7.67 19.41 23.09
N PHE A 142 -7.24 18.20 22.73
CA PHE A 142 -8.01 16.99 23.04
C PHE A 142 -7.96 16.72 24.56
N LYS A 143 -9.10 16.35 25.15
CA LYS A 143 -9.23 16.22 26.62
C LYS A 143 -9.02 14.79 27.09
N ASP A 144 -9.63 13.84 26.39
CA ASP A 144 -9.61 12.42 26.73
C ASP A 144 -8.80 11.64 25.69
N VAL A 145 -7.48 11.56 25.92
CA VAL A 145 -6.54 10.88 25.01
C VAL A 145 -5.88 9.70 25.71
N SER A 146 -6.02 8.51 25.13
CA SER A 146 -5.33 7.29 25.61
C SER A 146 -5.20 6.26 24.49
N TYR A 147 -4.47 5.18 24.71
CA TYR A 147 -4.54 3.99 23.85
C TYR A 147 -4.55 2.70 24.67
N SER A 148 -5.07 1.63 24.06
CA SER A 148 -4.98 0.27 24.59
C SER A 148 -4.24 -0.63 23.60
N PRO A 149 -3.03 -1.13 23.96
CA PRO A 149 -2.30 -2.15 23.21
C PRO A 149 -3.15 -3.38 22.86
N GLU A 150 -3.91 -3.86 23.83
CA GLU A 150 -4.70 -5.09 23.77
C GLU A 150 -5.86 -4.93 22.80
N LYS A 151 -6.57 -3.80 22.87
CA LYS A 151 -7.70 -3.48 21.99
C LYS A 151 -7.25 -2.91 20.64
N LYS A 152 -5.97 -2.57 20.49
CA LYS A 152 -5.37 -1.94 19.30
C LYS A 152 -6.09 -0.67 18.87
N ARG A 153 -6.37 0.22 19.83
CA ARG A 153 -7.09 1.48 19.60
C ARG A 153 -6.51 2.64 20.39
N PHE A 154 -6.48 3.82 19.78
CA PHE A 154 -6.48 5.09 20.48
C PHE A 154 -7.92 5.52 20.79
N LEU A 155 -8.11 6.17 21.92
CA LEU A 155 -9.32 6.91 22.28
C LEU A 155 -8.98 8.40 22.27
N LEU A 156 -9.84 9.18 21.60
CA LEU A 156 -9.69 10.60 21.38
C LEU A 156 -11.06 11.26 21.51
N ASP A 157 -11.35 11.87 22.67
CA ASP A 157 -12.64 12.52 22.97
C ASP A 157 -13.85 11.65 22.59
N GLY A 158 -13.83 10.39 23.03
CA GLY A 158 -14.87 9.39 22.73
C GLY A 158 -14.81 8.74 21.34
N SER A 159 -14.01 9.26 20.41
CA SER A 159 -13.73 8.62 19.11
C SER A 159 -12.63 7.56 19.25
N SER A 160 -12.69 6.49 18.44
CA SER A 160 -11.66 5.44 18.46
C SER A 160 -10.92 5.29 17.15
N ILE A 161 -9.59 5.43 17.17
CA ILE A 161 -8.71 5.23 16.01
C ILE A 161 -8.08 3.84 16.13
N LYS A 162 -8.33 2.95 15.16
CA LYS A 162 -7.70 1.63 15.15
C LYS A 162 -6.23 1.75 14.78
N PHE A 163 -5.37 0.97 15.41
CA PHE A 163 -3.97 0.87 15.00
C PHE A 163 -3.53 -0.57 14.70
N GLY A 164 -2.52 -0.70 13.85
CA GLY A 164 -1.88 -1.98 13.53
C GLY A 164 -0.37 -1.86 13.66
N ILE A 165 0.26 -2.88 14.21
CA ILE A 165 1.72 -3.00 14.31
C ILE A 165 2.11 -4.29 13.58
N TRP A 166 3.08 -4.19 12.68
CA TRP A 166 3.66 -5.33 11.98
C TRP A 166 5.18 -5.25 11.98
N LYS A 167 5.84 -6.40 11.94
CA LYS A 167 7.28 -6.46 11.69
C LYS A 167 7.57 -6.11 10.24
N PRO A 168 8.75 -5.53 9.95
CA PRO A 168 9.18 -5.32 8.59
C PRO A 168 9.30 -6.66 7.85
N THR A 169 9.15 -6.60 6.53
CA THR A 169 9.33 -7.73 5.63
C THR A 169 10.50 -7.44 4.71
N ARG A 170 11.27 -8.47 4.37
CA ARG A 170 12.11 -8.48 3.18
C ARG A 170 11.21 -8.74 1.96
N PRO A 171 11.49 -8.16 0.78
CA PRO A 171 12.53 -7.17 0.56
C PRO A 171 12.20 -5.82 1.22
N SER A 172 13.25 -5.13 1.64
CA SER A 172 13.20 -3.82 2.27
C SER A 172 14.25 -2.93 1.62
N TRP A 173 14.02 -1.61 1.65
CA TRP A 173 14.92 -0.63 1.04
C TRP A 173 16.33 -0.62 1.65
N LYS A 174 16.46 -1.08 2.90
CA LYS A 174 17.74 -1.36 3.58
C LYS A 174 17.84 -2.84 3.92
N PRO A 175 19.04 -3.43 4.02
CA PRO A 175 19.23 -4.73 4.65
C PRO A 175 18.63 -4.73 6.07
N LEU A 176 18.06 -5.87 6.46
CA LEU A 176 17.50 -6.11 7.78
C LEU A 176 18.15 -7.36 8.36
N GLU A 177 18.46 -7.34 9.65
CA GLU A 177 18.94 -8.51 10.38
C GLU A 177 17.81 -9.52 10.63
N ASP A 178 18.16 -10.79 10.85
CA ASP A 178 17.17 -11.84 11.12
C ASP A 178 16.35 -11.57 12.38
N SER A 179 16.93 -10.86 13.36
CA SER A 179 16.25 -10.44 14.59
C SER A 179 15.18 -9.36 14.35
N GLU A 180 15.28 -8.60 13.25
CA GLU A 180 14.34 -7.52 12.92
C GLU A 180 13.07 -8.03 12.23
N VAL A 181 13.04 -9.30 11.81
CA VAL A 181 11.97 -9.86 10.97
C VAL A 181 11.37 -11.12 11.60
N ASP A 182 10.29 -11.64 11.02
CA ASP A 182 9.68 -12.92 11.40
C ASP A 182 9.86 -13.91 10.25
N LEU A 183 10.83 -14.83 10.37
CA LEU A 183 11.12 -15.84 9.36
C LEU A 183 10.22 -17.08 9.49
N LYS A 184 9.65 -17.52 8.37
CA LYS A 184 8.80 -18.71 8.29
C LYS A 184 9.00 -19.46 6.97
N ILE A 185 8.81 -20.78 7.00
CA ILE A 185 8.71 -21.57 5.78
C ILE A 185 7.38 -21.24 5.12
N LEU A 186 7.39 -21.02 3.81
CA LEU A 186 6.20 -20.70 3.03
C LEU A 186 5.76 -21.91 2.23
N GLU A 187 5.12 -22.90 2.84
CA GLU A 187 4.64 -24.09 2.12
C GLU A 187 3.53 -23.74 1.11
N THR A 188 2.60 -22.87 1.54
CA THR A 188 1.52 -22.34 0.71
C THR A 188 1.48 -20.82 0.81
N THR A 189 0.98 -20.17 -0.24
CA THR A 189 0.76 -18.73 -0.27
C THR A 189 -0.64 -18.41 -0.76
N ARG A 190 -1.13 -17.22 -0.43
CA ARG A 190 -2.38 -16.72 -0.98
C ARG A 190 -2.17 -16.26 -2.42
N ALA A 191 -3.19 -16.46 -3.25
CA ALA A 191 -3.39 -15.80 -4.53
C ALA A 191 -3.30 -14.27 -4.37
N CYS A 192 -2.11 -13.71 -4.59
CA CYS A 192 -1.81 -12.33 -4.18
C CYS A 192 -2.24 -11.29 -5.22
N LEU A 193 -2.41 -11.71 -6.48
CA LEU A 193 -2.98 -10.89 -7.55
C LEU A 193 -4.49 -11.09 -7.70
N GLY A 194 -5.14 -11.83 -6.80
CA GLY A 194 -6.58 -12.08 -6.86
C GLY A 194 -7.04 -12.84 -8.12
N PRO A 195 -8.35 -13.11 -8.24
CA PRO A 195 -8.89 -13.86 -9.36
C PRO A 195 -8.61 -13.12 -10.68
N LYS A 196 -8.23 -13.88 -11.73
CA LYS A 196 -7.90 -13.36 -13.06
C LYS A 196 -6.64 -12.46 -13.13
N GLY A 197 -5.80 -12.46 -12.08
CA GLY A 197 -4.49 -11.80 -12.06
C GLY A 197 -4.51 -10.28 -11.94
N MET A 198 -5.64 -9.70 -11.56
CA MET A 198 -5.91 -8.26 -11.65
C MET A 198 -6.48 -7.69 -10.34
N GLY A 199 -5.97 -8.13 -9.21
CA GLY A 199 -6.43 -7.73 -7.88
C GLY A 199 -6.14 -6.25 -7.59
N TYR A 200 -5.13 -5.68 -8.24
CA TYR A 200 -4.81 -4.27 -8.22
C TYR A 200 -3.93 -3.91 -9.42
N LEU A 201 -3.97 -2.63 -9.81
CA LEU A 201 -3.08 -2.04 -10.79
C LEU A 201 -2.33 -0.90 -10.13
N TRP A 202 -1.00 -0.98 -10.15
CA TRP A 202 -0.12 0.07 -9.70
C TRP A 202 0.25 0.94 -10.89
N ILE A 203 -0.19 2.19 -10.86
CA ILE A 203 0.07 3.16 -11.93
C ILE A 203 1.09 4.17 -11.43
N GLU A 204 2.25 4.21 -12.06
CA GLU A 204 3.35 5.11 -11.72
C GLU A 204 3.17 6.50 -12.34
N PRO A 205 3.87 7.54 -11.83
CA PRO A 205 3.85 8.86 -12.44
C PRO A 205 4.35 8.91 -13.89
N SER A 206 5.15 7.92 -14.31
CA SER A 206 5.63 7.67 -15.68
C SER A 206 4.59 7.01 -16.58
N LEU A 207 3.41 6.70 -16.04
CA LEU A 207 2.32 5.95 -16.68
C LEU A 207 2.60 4.46 -16.88
N ASP A 208 3.71 3.94 -16.32
CA ASP A 208 3.94 2.51 -16.25
C ASP A 208 2.88 1.84 -15.37
N VAL A 209 2.34 0.73 -15.86
CA VAL A 209 1.32 -0.07 -15.16
C VAL A 209 1.94 -1.38 -14.73
N ARG A 210 1.94 -1.63 -13.43
CA ARG A 210 2.36 -2.89 -12.84
C ARG A 210 1.20 -3.58 -12.16
N LEU A 211 1.22 -4.91 -12.13
CA LEU A 211 0.19 -5.69 -11.44
C LEU A 211 0.46 -5.76 -9.93
N CYS A 212 1.70 -5.54 -9.52
CA CYS A 212 2.13 -5.57 -8.13
C CYS A 212 3.37 -4.69 -7.92
N SER A 213 3.47 -4.07 -6.74
CA SER A 213 4.65 -3.30 -6.32
C SER A 213 5.65 -4.12 -5.48
N CYS A 214 5.30 -5.39 -5.22
CA CYS A 214 5.80 -6.24 -4.13
C CYS A 214 5.70 -5.53 -2.76
N ASN A 215 5.62 -6.26 -1.64
CA ASN A 215 5.77 -5.59 -0.33
C ASN A 215 7.18 -4.96 -0.31
N GLY A 216 7.27 -3.63 -0.26
CA GLY A 216 8.54 -2.96 0.08
C GLY A 216 9.33 -2.30 -1.05
N GLY A 217 8.73 -2.00 -2.21
CA GLY A 217 9.36 -1.09 -3.18
C GLY A 217 10.40 -1.74 -4.10
N MET A 218 10.30 -3.05 -4.31
CA MET A 218 11.02 -3.71 -5.40
C MET A 218 10.14 -3.78 -6.63
N PHE A 219 10.36 -2.83 -7.53
CA PHE A 219 9.66 -2.75 -8.81
C PHE A 219 10.29 -3.72 -9.80
N ASN A 220 9.87 -4.99 -9.74
CA ASN A 220 10.34 -6.01 -10.68
C ASN A 220 9.70 -5.82 -12.07
N ASN A 221 10.50 -5.86 -13.13
CA ASN A 221 10.06 -5.63 -14.50
C ASN A 221 9.24 -6.80 -15.09
N CYS A 222 9.31 -8.00 -14.52
CA CYS A 222 8.43 -9.11 -14.88
C CYS A 222 6.96 -8.83 -14.55
N LEU A 223 6.69 -7.85 -13.69
CA LEU A 223 5.34 -7.41 -13.30
C LEU A 223 4.89 -6.15 -14.03
N LEU A 224 5.69 -5.62 -14.96
CA LEU A 224 5.33 -4.50 -15.83
C LEU A 224 4.39 -5.00 -16.92
N ALA A 225 3.13 -4.58 -16.85
CA ALA A 225 2.10 -4.98 -17.81
C ALA A 225 2.12 -4.12 -19.08
N GLY A 226 2.36 -2.81 -18.95
CA GLY A 226 2.40 -1.88 -20.07
C GLY A 226 2.55 -0.42 -19.64
N ASN A 227 2.24 0.52 -20.53
CA ASN A 227 2.34 1.96 -20.27
C ASN A 227 1.15 2.75 -20.86
N LEU A 228 0.42 3.48 -20.01
CA LEU A 228 -0.80 4.25 -20.39
C LEU A 228 -0.53 5.50 -21.23
N GLY A 229 0.73 5.79 -21.54
CA GLY A 229 1.13 6.76 -22.56
C GLY A 229 1.24 6.16 -23.96
N LYS A 230 1.22 4.82 -24.08
CA LYS A 230 1.44 4.10 -25.35
C LYS A 230 0.26 3.22 -25.76
N GLU A 231 -0.49 2.71 -24.80
CA GLU A 231 -1.59 1.77 -25.03
C GLU A 231 -2.75 2.02 -24.06
N SER A 232 -3.93 1.50 -24.41
CA SER A 232 -5.11 1.53 -23.54
C SER A 232 -4.96 0.60 -22.35
N LEU A 233 -5.61 0.93 -21.23
CA LEU A 233 -5.76 0.08 -20.06
C LEU A 233 -6.37 -1.28 -20.43
N ALA A 234 -7.33 -1.32 -21.36
CA ALA A 234 -7.94 -2.56 -21.83
C ALA A 234 -6.91 -3.50 -22.46
N SER A 235 -6.02 -2.96 -23.31
CA SER A 235 -4.88 -3.68 -23.91
C SER A 235 -3.94 -4.21 -22.83
N ILE A 236 -3.56 -3.36 -21.88
CA ILE A 236 -2.67 -3.72 -20.77
C ILE A 236 -3.26 -4.89 -19.95
N ILE A 237 -4.57 -4.83 -19.64
CA ILE A 237 -5.28 -5.89 -18.91
C ILE A 237 -5.31 -7.19 -19.72
N ALA A 238 -5.60 -7.11 -21.02
CA ALA A 238 -5.66 -8.29 -21.89
C ALA A 238 -4.30 -9.00 -21.96
N LYS A 239 -3.22 -8.23 -22.16
CA LYS A 239 -1.84 -8.75 -22.17
C LYS A 239 -1.43 -9.34 -20.83
N ALA A 240 -1.77 -8.69 -19.71
CA ALA A 240 -1.47 -9.18 -18.37
C ALA A 240 -2.07 -10.57 -18.12
N ARG A 241 -3.28 -10.83 -18.62
CA ARG A 241 -3.98 -12.12 -18.47
C ARG A 241 -3.37 -13.26 -19.28
N GLN A 242 -2.58 -12.94 -20.30
CA GLN A 242 -1.90 -13.93 -21.13
C GLN A 242 -0.51 -14.29 -20.59
N ASN A 243 -0.04 -13.62 -19.53
CA ASN A 243 1.29 -13.86 -18.98
C ASN A 243 1.27 -15.04 -17.98
N PRO A 244 2.00 -16.14 -18.23
CA PRO A 244 2.00 -17.33 -17.37
C PRO A 244 2.38 -17.04 -15.92
N LEU A 245 3.36 -16.16 -15.68
CA LEU A 245 3.79 -15.78 -14.33
C LEU A 245 2.64 -15.13 -13.55
N ILE A 246 1.86 -14.30 -14.24
CA ILE A 246 0.74 -13.59 -13.65
C ILE A 246 -0.39 -14.55 -13.34
N THR A 247 -0.66 -15.51 -14.23
CA THR A 247 -1.64 -16.57 -14.01
C THR A 247 -1.31 -17.41 -12.77
N ILE A 248 -0.04 -17.83 -12.63
CA ILE A 248 0.39 -18.58 -11.44
C ILE A 248 0.23 -17.73 -10.18
N LEU A 249 0.69 -16.47 -10.20
CA LEU A 249 0.54 -15.56 -9.05
C LEU A 249 -0.91 -15.25 -8.68
N ALA A 250 -1.81 -15.24 -9.68
CA ALA A 250 -3.25 -15.03 -9.53
C ALA A 250 -3.95 -16.20 -8.84
N ASN A 251 -3.52 -17.42 -9.14
CA ASN A 251 -4.21 -18.63 -8.71
C ASN A 251 -3.57 -19.25 -7.45
N GLU A 252 -2.24 -19.24 -7.39
CA GLU A 252 -1.46 -19.98 -6.40
C GLU A 252 -0.51 -19.08 -5.59
N GLY A 253 -0.27 -17.87 -6.07
CA GLY A 253 0.69 -16.95 -5.47
C GLY A 253 2.14 -17.43 -5.59
N PRO A 254 3.07 -16.84 -4.81
CA PRO A 254 4.50 -17.12 -4.93
C PRO A 254 4.92 -18.57 -4.67
N ALA A 255 4.17 -19.34 -3.86
CA ALA A 255 4.42 -20.77 -3.68
C ALA A 255 4.11 -21.59 -4.94
N GLY A 256 3.15 -21.15 -5.77
CA GLY A 256 2.90 -21.75 -7.08
C GLY A 256 4.09 -21.59 -8.01
N LEU A 257 4.67 -20.38 -8.06
CA LEU A 257 5.89 -20.14 -8.87
C LEU A 257 7.04 -21.07 -8.45
N ARG A 258 7.24 -21.27 -7.13
CA ARG A 258 8.26 -22.20 -6.63
C ARG A 258 7.95 -23.65 -7.01
N ARG A 259 6.68 -24.07 -6.93
CA ARG A 259 6.24 -25.41 -7.29
C ARG A 259 6.54 -25.68 -8.77
N GLU A 260 6.15 -24.77 -9.67
CA GLU A 260 6.43 -24.91 -11.10
C GLU A 260 7.93 -24.95 -11.40
N LEU A 261 8.73 -24.10 -10.75
CA LEU A 261 10.19 -24.13 -10.90
C LEU A 261 10.82 -25.45 -10.48
N ASN A 262 10.31 -26.06 -9.41
CA ASN A 262 10.84 -27.30 -8.85
C ASN A 262 10.20 -28.56 -9.44
N ARG A 263 9.34 -28.43 -10.47
CA ARG A 263 8.53 -29.54 -11.00
C ARG A 263 9.39 -30.67 -11.56
N GLU A 264 10.41 -30.32 -12.33
CA GLU A 264 11.30 -31.29 -12.99
C GLU A 264 12.57 -31.54 -12.18
N GLU A 265 13.17 -30.48 -11.63
CA GLU A 265 14.37 -30.53 -10.81
C GLU A 265 14.27 -29.51 -9.66
N PRO A 266 14.59 -29.88 -8.41
CA PRO A 266 14.60 -28.92 -7.30
C PRO A 266 15.70 -27.86 -7.47
N VAL A 267 15.32 -26.63 -7.84
CA VAL A 267 16.24 -25.47 -7.95
C VAL A 267 16.10 -24.48 -6.80
N LEU A 268 14.94 -24.44 -6.14
CA LEU A 268 14.67 -23.61 -4.98
C LEU A 268 14.50 -24.45 -3.73
N ASP A 269 15.25 -24.11 -2.68
CA ASP A 269 15.13 -24.76 -1.37
C ASP A 269 13.74 -24.53 -0.76
N VAL A 270 13.00 -25.61 -0.57
CA VAL A 270 11.66 -25.61 0.02
C VAL A 270 11.68 -25.30 1.52
N SER A 271 12.81 -25.56 2.19
CA SER A 271 13.02 -25.33 3.63
C SER A 271 13.48 -23.91 3.95
N LYS A 272 13.86 -23.13 2.92
CA LYS A 272 14.25 -21.73 3.07
C LYS A 272 13.12 -20.92 3.70
N LYS A 273 13.48 -20.14 4.71
CA LYS A 273 12.56 -19.27 5.44
C LYS A 273 12.53 -17.89 4.84
N TYR A 274 11.34 -17.31 4.82
CA TYR A 274 11.06 -15.96 4.31
C TYR A 274 10.28 -15.18 5.35
N THR A 275 10.41 -13.87 5.31
CA THR A 275 9.65 -12.93 6.13
C THR A 275 8.20 -12.80 5.66
N HIS A 276 7.99 -12.85 4.34
CA HIS A 276 6.69 -12.69 3.69
C HIS A 276 6.69 -13.37 2.32
N MET A 277 5.50 -13.70 1.80
CA MET A 277 5.36 -14.32 0.46
C MET A 277 5.96 -13.47 -0.67
N CYS A 278 6.00 -12.16 -0.50
CA CYS A 278 6.60 -11.26 -1.47
C CYS A 278 8.12 -11.43 -1.59
N GLU A 279 8.81 -11.88 -0.54
CA GLU A 279 10.24 -12.16 -0.58
C GLU A 279 10.55 -13.34 -1.51
N LEU A 280 9.80 -14.44 -1.36
CA LEU A 280 9.88 -15.59 -2.26
C LEU A 280 9.61 -15.17 -3.72
N CYS A 281 8.57 -14.36 -3.94
CA CYS A 281 8.28 -13.81 -5.26
C CYS A 281 9.46 -13.02 -5.83
N CYS A 282 10.09 -12.17 -5.01
CA CYS A 282 11.21 -11.35 -5.44
C CYS A 282 12.46 -12.18 -5.75
N GLU A 283 12.77 -13.19 -4.94
CA GLU A 283 13.86 -14.14 -5.22
C GLU A 283 13.67 -14.80 -6.58
N ILE A 284 12.45 -15.28 -6.84
CA ILE A 284 12.10 -15.91 -8.11
C ILE A 284 12.23 -14.92 -9.28
N LEU A 285 11.52 -13.80 -9.21
CA LEU A 285 11.39 -12.87 -10.33
C LEU A 285 12.67 -12.06 -10.61
N ASN A 286 13.60 -11.98 -9.65
CA ASN A 286 14.90 -11.34 -9.86
C ASN A 286 15.94 -12.30 -10.49
N ASN A 287 15.66 -13.60 -10.53
CA ASN A 287 16.53 -14.57 -11.20
C ASN A 287 16.03 -14.79 -12.63
N LYS A 288 16.82 -14.32 -13.62
CA LYS A 288 16.47 -14.43 -15.05
C LYS A 288 16.33 -15.87 -15.52
N GLU A 289 17.13 -16.79 -14.97
CA GLU A 289 17.05 -18.21 -15.33
C GLU A 289 15.72 -18.80 -14.86
N PHE A 290 15.32 -18.50 -13.63
CA PHE A 290 14.02 -18.94 -13.09
C PHE A 290 12.86 -18.36 -13.89
N VAL A 291 12.94 -17.07 -14.25
CA VAL A 291 11.92 -16.43 -15.09
C VAL A 291 11.83 -17.08 -16.48
N SER A 292 12.96 -17.41 -17.12
CA SER A 292 12.95 -18.09 -18.43
C SER A 292 12.28 -19.46 -18.33
N ARG A 293 12.68 -20.29 -17.35
CA ARG A 293 12.10 -21.62 -17.14
C ARG A 293 10.58 -21.56 -16.96
N LEU A 294 10.07 -20.55 -16.26
CA LEU A 294 8.63 -20.37 -16.03
C LEU A 294 7.86 -19.84 -17.25
N LEU A 295 8.53 -19.13 -18.17
CA LEU A 295 7.90 -18.60 -19.39
C LEU A 295 7.98 -19.58 -20.56
N ASP A 296 9.00 -20.45 -20.58
CA ASP A 296 9.23 -21.45 -21.62
C ASP A 296 8.54 -22.79 -21.32
N ALA A 297 7.90 -22.93 -20.15
CA ALA A 297 7.18 -24.14 -19.78
C ALA A 297 6.03 -24.39 -20.78
N PRO A 298 5.95 -25.58 -21.42
CA PRO A 298 4.89 -25.88 -22.36
C PRO A 298 3.52 -25.74 -21.67
N GLU A 299 2.57 -25.09 -22.34
CA GLU A 299 1.18 -25.05 -21.88
C GLU A 299 0.69 -26.49 -21.70
N GLU A 300 0.16 -26.83 -20.52
CA GLU A 300 -0.51 -28.11 -20.33
C GLU A 300 -1.64 -28.20 -21.36
N ALA A 301 -1.59 -29.21 -22.22
CA ALA A 301 -2.68 -29.53 -23.12
C ALA A 301 -3.82 -30.10 -22.27
N ASP A 302 -4.78 -29.24 -21.92
CA ASP A 302 -6.07 -29.61 -21.29
C ASP A 302 -6.87 -30.60 -22.15
#